data_AF-A0A928NT20-F1
#
_entry.id   AF-A0A928NT20-F1
#
_cell.length_a   1.000
_cell.length_b   1.000
_cell.length_c   1.000
_cell.angle_alpha   90.00
_cell.angle_beta   90.00
_cell.angle_gamma   90.00
#
_symmetry.space_group_name_H-M   'P 1'
#
loop_
_entity.id
_entity.type
_entity.pdbx_description
1 polymer ?
#
loop_
_entity_poly.entity_id
_entity_poly.type
_entity_poly.pdbx_seq_one_letter_code
_entity_poly.pdbx_strand_id
1 'polypeptide(L)'
;MKVNKEKAGCLFVIVFLTVALGVSIYFGISGWYFYSETNYVTDLSLGKTVQANIKGNQANAVFFNLEGSYLPNSKLPQVISVNNISESPLFIRAKCCILSSANSTSPLELSLNSNWEYRQEDGYYYYNNNLEMQSKTTLCDFIIMPSDLFIQSNKKYIVSVVFESLNGSQDATVLWGYNPLGNK
;
A
#
# COMPACT_ATOMS: atom_id res chain seq x y z
N MET A 1 -47.94 4.22 -34.28
CA MET A 1 -48.36 4.63 -32.91
C MET A 1 -47.61 5.93 -32.57
N LYS A 2 -48.27 7.10 -32.64
CA LYS A 2 -47.62 8.39 -32.36
C LYS A 2 -47.38 8.50 -30.85
N VAL A 3 -46.12 8.49 -30.43
CA VAL A 3 -45.76 8.69 -29.02
C VAL A 3 -46.05 10.15 -28.67
N ASN A 4 -46.94 10.37 -27.71
CA ASN A 4 -47.27 11.71 -27.23
C ASN A 4 -46.02 12.33 -26.58
N LYS A 5 -45.73 13.62 -26.79
CA LYS A 5 -44.48 14.25 -26.32
C LYS A 5 -44.22 14.06 -24.81
N GLU A 6 -45.27 14.02 -24.01
CA GLU A 6 -45.20 13.72 -22.56
C GLU A 6 -44.80 12.28 -22.26
N LYS A 7 -45.32 11.31 -23.04
CA LYS A 7 -44.95 9.89 -22.91
C LYS A 7 -43.50 9.64 -23.36
N ALA A 8 -43.02 10.40 -24.35
CA ALA A 8 -41.63 10.35 -24.78
C ALA A 8 -40.68 10.91 -23.71
N GLY A 9 -41.07 12.00 -23.03
CA GLY A 9 -40.33 12.55 -21.89
C GLY A 9 -40.24 11.56 -20.72
N CYS A 10 -41.36 10.97 -20.31
CA CYS A 10 -41.37 9.95 -19.25
C CYS A 10 -40.54 8.71 -19.62
N LEU A 11 -40.65 8.22 -20.87
CA LEU A 11 -39.88 7.08 -21.34
C LEU A 11 -38.37 7.38 -21.30
N PHE A 12 -37.96 8.57 -21.75
CA PHE A 12 -36.56 9.01 -21.69
C PHE A 12 -36.02 9.04 -20.26
N VAL A 13 -36.79 9.58 -19.31
CA VAL A 13 -36.40 9.64 -17.89
C VAL A 13 -36.26 8.23 -17.30
N ILE A 14 -37.18 7.31 -17.60
CA ILE A 14 -37.10 5.92 -17.13
C ILE A 14 -35.86 5.22 -17.69
N VAL A 15 -35.59 5.36 -18.99
CA VAL A 15 -34.40 4.77 -19.62
C VAL A 15 -33.13 5.34 -18.98
N PHE A 16 -33.06 6.66 -18.78
CA PHE A 16 -31.90 7.31 -18.17
C PHE A 16 -31.68 6.85 -16.73
N LEU A 17 -32.72 6.79 -15.91
CA LEU A 17 -32.65 6.30 -14.53
C LEU A 17 -32.21 4.83 -14.46
N THR A 18 -32.67 4.00 -15.40
CA THR A 18 -32.29 2.58 -15.47
C THR A 18 -30.80 2.43 -15.80
N VAL A 19 -30.28 3.22 -16.74
CA VAL A 19 -28.85 3.25 -17.07
C VAL A 19 -28.04 3.76 -15.89
N ALA A 20 -28.46 4.85 -15.25
CA ALA A 20 -27.79 5.41 -14.08
C ALA A 20 -27.72 4.40 -12.91
N LEU A 21 -28.80 3.64 -12.69
CA LEU A 21 -28.82 2.58 -11.69
C LEU A 21 -27.84 1.45 -12.03
N GLY A 22 -27.81 1.02 -13.30
CA GLY A 22 -26.86 0.00 -13.76
C GLY A 22 -25.40 0.42 -13.56
N VAL A 23 -25.07 1.68 -13.87
CA VAL A 23 -23.73 2.24 -13.64
C VAL A 23 -23.40 2.33 -12.15
N SER A 24 -24.36 2.74 -11.32
CA SER A 24 -24.19 2.81 -9.86
C SER A 24 -23.88 1.44 -9.25
N ILE A 25 -24.60 0.40 -9.67
CA ILE A 25 -24.35 -0.98 -9.22
C ILE A 25 -22.97 -1.45 -9.69
N TYR A 26 -22.62 -1.18 -10.95
CA TYR A 26 -21.30 -1.53 -11.48
C TYR A 26 -20.17 -0.88 -10.67
N PHE A 27 -20.28 0.41 -10.35
CA PHE A 27 -19.29 1.09 -9.52
C PHE A 27 -19.25 0.60 -8.09
N GLY A 28 -20.40 0.23 -7.51
CA GLY A 28 -20.45 -0.40 -6.18
C GLY A 28 -19.69 -1.73 -6.13
N ILE A 29 -19.89 -2.58 -7.15
CA ILE A 29 -19.20 -3.87 -7.26
C ILE A 29 -17.71 -3.66 -7.57
N SER A 30 -17.36 -2.75 -8.48
CA SER A 30 -15.96 -2.47 -8.82
C SER A 30 -15.20 -1.85 -7.65
N GLY A 31 -15.85 -1.00 -6.85
CA GLY A 31 -15.26 -0.39 -5.67
C GLY A 31 -14.87 -1.41 -4.60
N TRP A 32 -15.56 -2.55 -4.53
CA TRP A 32 -15.21 -3.65 -3.63
C TRP A 32 -13.86 -4.29 -3.99
N TYR A 33 -13.48 -4.31 -5.27
CA TYR A 33 -12.16 -4.81 -5.69
C TYR A 33 -11.01 -3.88 -5.27
N PHE A 34 -11.28 -2.62 -4.95
CA PHE A 34 -10.27 -1.65 -4.50
C PHE A 34 -10.25 -1.46 -2.96
N TYR A 35 -10.81 -2.42 -2.21
CA TYR A 35 -10.82 -2.36 -0.76
C TYR A 35 -9.38 -2.32 -0.21
N SER A 36 -9.06 -1.25 0.53
CA SER A 36 -7.79 -1.11 1.24
C SER A 36 -8.01 -1.49 2.70
N GLU A 37 -7.47 -2.63 3.14
CA GLU A 37 -7.47 -3.00 4.57
C GLU A 37 -6.45 -2.09 5.30
N THR A 38 -6.94 -1.17 6.13
CA THR A 38 -6.10 -0.39 7.04
C THR A 38 -5.94 -1.13 8.36
N ASN A 39 -4.82 -1.82 8.53
CA ASN A 39 -4.46 -2.41 9.81
C ASN A 39 -3.89 -1.32 10.72
N TYR A 40 -4.76 -0.68 11.49
CA TYR A 40 -4.36 0.27 12.53
C TYR A 40 -3.70 -0.47 13.69
N VAL A 41 -2.38 -0.37 13.81
CA VAL A 41 -1.68 -0.77 15.03
C VAL A 41 -1.20 0.49 15.74
N THR A 42 -2.10 1.08 16.52
CA THR A 42 -1.93 2.42 17.11
C THR A 42 -0.88 2.50 18.24
N ASP A 43 -0.44 1.34 18.77
CA ASP A 43 0.45 1.27 19.94
C ASP A 43 1.75 0.50 19.69
N LEU A 44 2.31 0.56 18.47
CA LEU A 44 3.69 0.10 18.27
C LEU A 44 4.69 1.17 18.74
N SER A 45 5.34 0.87 19.87
CA SER A 45 6.56 1.53 20.33
C SER A 45 7.74 1.10 19.45
N LEU A 46 8.66 2.04 19.15
CA LEU A 46 9.93 1.75 18.48
C LEU A 46 10.63 0.52 19.05
N GLY A 47 11.16 -0.33 18.18
CA GLY A 47 11.89 -1.55 18.54
C GLY A 47 11.03 -2.80 18.64
N LYS A 48 9.69 -2.68 18.59
CA LYS A 48 8.80 -3.84 18.40
C LYS A 48 8.70 -4.18 16.93
N THR A 49 8.73 -5.47 16.60
CA THR A 49 8.53 -5.92 15.22
C THR A 49 7.17 -5.48 14.69
N VAL A 50 7.18 -4.72 13.61
CA VAL A 50 6.00 -4.41 12.80
C VAL A 50 5.75 -5.60 11.89
N GLN A 51 4.55 -6.18 11.96
CA GLN A 51 4.16 -7.27 11.08
C GLN A 51 2.89 -6.88 10.31
N ALA A 52 2.95 -6.98 8.99
CA ALA A 52 1.80 -6.81 8.11
C ALA A 52 1.31 -8.18 7.63
N ASN A 53 0.03 -8.47 7.80
CA ASN A 53 -0.61 -9.61 7.14
C ASN A 53 -1.21 -9.12 5.82
N ILE A 54 -0.85 -9.77 4.71
CA ILE A 54 -1.30 -9.40 3.37
C ILE A 54 -1.98 -10.58 2.69
N LYS A 55 -3.06 -10.29 1.95
CA LYS A 55 -3.73 -11.20 1.02
C LYS A 55 -3.41 -10.77 -0.40
N GLY A 56 -3.88 -11.52 -1.39
CA GLY A 56 -3.70 -11.19 -2.80
C GLY A 56 -4.46 -9.95 -3.27
N ASN A 57 -3.85 -9.23 -4.21
CA ASN A 57 -4.47 -8.10 -4.95
C ASN A 57 -4.99 -6.96 -4.05
N GLN A 58 -4.27 -6.67 -2.96
CA GLN A 58 -4.65 -5.61 -2.03
C GLN A 58 -3.47 -4.77 -1.56
N ALA A 59 -3.80 -3.57 -1.08
CA ALA A 59 -2.90 -2.68 -0.37
C ALA A 59 -3.17 -2.77 1.14
N ASN A 60 -2.11 -2.88 1.93
CA ASN A 60 -2.14 -2.98 3.39
C ASN A 60 -1.18 -1.96 3.96
N ALA A 61 -1.69 -1.03 4.76
CA ALA A 61 -0.86 -0.06 5.45
C ALA A 61 -0.70 -0.44 6.91
N VAL A 62 0.52 -0.31 7.43
CA VAL A 62 0.82 -0.37 8.85
C VAL A 62 1.43 0.96 9.27
N PHE A 63 0.99 1.43 10.44
CA PHE A 63 1.42 2.72 10.99
C PHE A 63 2.04 2.50 12.37
N PHE A 64 3.06 3.28 12.70
CA PHE A 64 3.61 3.33 14.05
C PHE A 64 4.15 4.72 14.36
N ASN A 65 4.27 5.02 15.66
CA ASN A 65 4.70 6.34 16.11
C ASN A 65 6.22 6.43 16.17
N LEU A 66 6.75 7.57 15.75
CA LEU A 66 8.15 7.95 15.83
C LEU A 66 8.28 9.22 16.68
N GLU A 67 9.04 9.16 17.76
CA GLU A 67 9.35 10.35 18.56
C GLU A 67 10.35 11.24 17.80
N GLY A 68 10.22 12.56 17.88
CA GLY A 68 11.02 13.46 17.05
C GLY A 68 12.48 13.66 17.46
N SER A 69 12.97 12.89 18.44
CA SER A 69 14.26 13.10 19.11
C SER A 69 15.45 12.43 18.41
N TYR A 70 15.35 12.14 17.11
CA TYR A 70 16.37 11.42 16.35
C TYR A 70 17.20 12.34 15.46
N LEU A 71 18.48 12.03 15.35
CA LEU A 71 19.41 12.76 14.48
C LEU A 71 19.27 12.30 13.02
N PRO A 72 19.57 13.18 12.04
CA PRO A 72 19.72 12.77 10.64
C PRO A 72 20.77 11.66 10.50
N ASN A 73 20.57 10.74 9.55
CA ASN A 73 21.39 9.54 9.31
C ASN A 73 21.47 8.52 10.47
N SER A 74 20.66 8.70 11.53
CA SER A 74 20.59 7.70 12.59
C SER A 74 19.89 6.42 12.11
N LYS A 75 20.40 5.27 12.56
CA LYS A 75 19.79 3.96 12.33
C LYS A 75 18.88 3.63 13.50
N LEU A 76 17.58 3.57 13.24
CA LEU A 76 16.58 3.26 14.24
C LEU A 76 16.25 1.77 14.19
N PRO A 77 16.40 1.02 15.30
CA PRO A 77 16.08 -0.40 15.32
C PRO A 77 14.57 -0.57 15.17
N GLN A 78 14.15 -1.08 14.02
CA GLN A 78 12.75 -1.26 13.69
C GLN A 78 12.61 -2.37 12.66
N VAL A 79 12.28 -3.56 13.13
CA VAL A 79 12.04 -4.71 12.26
C VAL A 79 10.68 -4.55 11.61
N ILE A 80 10.64 -4.58 10.28
CA ILE A 80 9.42 -4.55 9.49
C ILE A 80 9.34 -5.86 8.72
N SER A 81 8.25 -6.59 8.90
CA SER A 81 8.02 -7.91 8.33
C SER A 81 6.64 -8.03 7.72
N VAL A 82 6.52 -8.89 6.72
CA VAL A 82 5.28 -9.12 5.98
C VAL A 82 5.01 -10.61 5.89
N ASN A 83 3.74 -10.98 6.06
CA ASN A 83 3.25 -12.35 6.11
C ASN A 83 2.18 -12.55 5.04
N ASN A 84 2.34 -13.57 4.20
CA ASN A 84 1.34 -13.96 3.23
C ASN A 84 0.28 -14.83 3.91
N ILE A 85 -0.92 -14.28 4.11
CA ILE A 85 -2.08 -15.01 4.63
C ILE A 85 -3.02 -15.51 3.53
N SER A 86 -2.66 -15.34 2.25
CA SER A 86 -3.43 -15.83 1.12
C SER A 86 -3.14 -17.30 0.79
N GLU A 87 -4.03 -17.87 -0.02
CA GLU A 87 -3.91 -19.24 -0.54
C GLU A 87 -3.06 -19.32 -1.83
N SER A 88 -2.34 -18.25 -2.20
CA SER A 88 -1.50 -18.23 -3.40
C SER A 88 -0.16 -17.53 -3.16
N PRO A 89 0.88 -17.83 -3.94
CA PRO A 89 2.10 -17.04 -3.94
C PRO A 89 1.83 -15.59 -4.38
N LEU A 90 2.50 -14.63 -3.73
CA LEU A 90 2.30 -13.21 -3.96
C LEU A 90 3.58 -12.51 -4.45
N PHE A 91 3.40 -11.63 -5.44
CA PHE A 91 4.33 -10.53 -5.69
C PHE A 91 4.07 -9.43 -4.66
N ILE A 92 5.13 -8.81 -4.15
CA ILE A 92 5.02 -7.79 -3.10
C ILE A 92 5.92 -6.62 -3.42
N ARG A 93 5.37 -5.42 -3.22
CA ARG A 93 6.15 -4.20 -3.11
C ARG A 93 5.76 -3.43 -1.84
N ALA A 94 6.68 -2.64 -1.32
CA ALA A 94 6.48 -1.85 -0.12
C ALA A 94 6.94 -0.40 -0.31
N LYS A 95 6.31 0.54 0.38
CA LYS A 95 6.72 1.94 0.44
C LYS A 95 6.70 2.42 1.89
N CYS A 96 7.78 3.05 2.33
CA CYS A 96 7.90 3.56 3.69
C CYS A 96 8.04 5.09 3.66
N CYS A 97 7.17 5.76 4.40
CA CYS A 97 7.13 7.22 4.47
C CYS A 97 6.90 7.67 5.91
N ILE A 98 7.41 8.85 6.24
CA ILE A 98 7.06 9.59 7.45
C ILE A 98 6.04 10.68 7.13
N LEU A 99 5.03 10.78 7.99
CA LEU A 99 3.97 11.77 7.96
C LEU A 99 4.28 12.84 9.00
N SER A 100 4.40 14.08 8.55
CA SER A 100 4.56 15.26 9.40
C SER A 100 3.20 15.84 9.80
N SER A 101 3.16 16.57 10.93
CA SER A 101 1.98 17.30 11.39
C SER A 101 1.45 18.34 10.39
N ALA A 102 2.25 18.70 9.38
CA ALA A 102 1.87 19.62 8.31
C ALA A 102 1.28 18.91 7.07
N ASN A 103 0.89 17.64 7.19
CA ASN A 103 0.43 16.77 6.08
C ASN A 103 1.47 16.59 4.95
N SER A 104 2.75 16.88 5.21
CA SER A 104 3.83 16.53 4.29
C SER A 104 4.24 15.07 4.49
N THR A 105 4.50 14.37 3.39
CA THR A 105 5.04 13.01 3.37
C THR A 105 6.48 13.06 2.86
N SER A 106 7.37 12.37 3.56
CA SER A 106 8.77 12.22 3.14
C SER A 106 9.11 10.73 3.10
N PRO A 107 9.80 10.25 2.04
CA PRO A 107 10.23 8.86 1.99
C PRO A 107 11.25 8.58 3.11
N LEU A 108 11.21 7.36 3.64
CA LEU A 108 12.22 6.87 4.57
C LEU A 108 13.11 5.83 3.89
N GLU A 109 14.40 5.92 4.18
CA GLU A 109 15.39 4.94 3.76
C GLU A 109 15.35 3.72 4.69
N LEU A 110 15.52 2.53 4.12
CA LEU A 110 15.48 1.27 4.85
C LEU A 110 16.80 0.51 4.69
N SER A 111 17.27 -0.11 5.77
CA SER A 111 18.35 -1.10 5.71
C SER A 111 17.75 -2.44 5.28
N LEU A 112 17.72 -2.68 3.98
CA LEU A 112 17.04 -3.83 3.36
C LEU A 112 17.68 -5.18 3.69
N ASN A 113 16.85 -6.21 3.72
CA ASN A 113 17.29 -7.59 3.61
C ASN A 113 17.67 -7.93 2.16
N SER A 114 18.52 -8.94 1.94
CA SER A 114 19.11 -9.29 0.63
C SER A 114 18.09 -9.67 -0.46
N ASN A 115 16.86 -10.01 -0.07
CA ASN A 115 15.79 -10.38 -1.00
C ASN A 115 14.94 -9.19 -1.46
N TRP A 116 15.29 -7.96 -1.10
CA TRP A 116 14.58 -6.75 -1.48
C TRP A 116 15.46 -5.81 -2.28
N GLU A 117 14.86 -5.13 -3.26
CA GLU A 117 15.52 -4.12 -4.08
C GLU A 117 14.73 -2.81 -4.02
N TYR A 118 15.44 -1.70 -3.83
CA TYR A 118 14.83 -0.37 -3.92
C TYR A 118 14.87 0.14 -5.35
N ARG A 119 13.73 0.63 -5.83
CA ARG A 119 13.61 1.21 -7.16
C ARG A 119 13.40 2.71 -7.08
N GLN A 120 14.33 3.48 -7.67
CA GLN A 120 14.27 4.93 -7.63
C GLN A 120 13.18 5.52 -8.53
N GLU A 121 12.79 4.83 -9.61
CA GLU A 121 11.82 5.39 -10.57
C GLU A 121 10.41 5.55 -9.99
N ASP A 122 9.99 4.66 -9.09
CA ASP A 122 8.67 4.70 -8.43
C ASP A 122 8.74 4.87 -6.90
N GLY A 123 9.93 4.74 -6.32
CA GLY A 123 10.18 4.86 -4.90
C GLY A 123 9.64 3.70 -4.07
N TYR A 124 9.47 2.52 -4.67
CA TYR A 124 9.05 1.30 -3.99
C TYR A 124 10.21 0.33 -3.77
N TYR A 125 10.06 -0.49 -2.73
CA TYR A 125 10.90 -1.64 -2.44
C TYR A 125 10.21 -2.89 -2.98
N TYR A 126 10.87 -3.66 -3.84
CA TYR A 126 10.33 -4.87 -4.46
C TYR A 126 10.94 -6.11 -3.83
N TYR A 127 10.11 -7.13 -3.60
CA TYR A 127 10.61 -8.44 -3.17
C TYR A 127 11.05 -9.24 -4.39
N ASN A 128 12.30 -9.71 -4.40
CA ASN A 128 12.96 -10.34 -5.55
C ASN A 128 12.60 -11.82 -5.74
N ASN A 129 11.61 -12.32 -5.00
CA ASN A 129 11.08 -13.68 -5.06
C ASN A 129 9.54 -13.61 -4.94
N ASN A 130 8.85 -14.74 -5.18
CA ASN A 130 7.46 -14.86 -4.75
C ASN A 130 7.41 -15.14 -3.25
N LEU A 131 6.49 -14.47 -2.53
CA LEU A 131 6.22 -14.84 -1.14
C LEU A 131 5.24 -16.01 -1.13
N GLU A 132 5.77 -17.19 -0.79
CA GLU A 132 5.00 -18.43 -0.74
C GLU A 132 3.83 -18.36 0.25
N MET A 133 2.88 -19.28 0.07
CA MET A 133 1.68 -19.40 0.90
C MET A 133 2.07 -19.58 2.39
N GLN A 134 1.40 -18.85 3.28
CA GLN A 134 1.65 -18.91 4.74
C GLN A 134 3.11 -18.65 5.16
N SER A 135 3.89 -18.01 4.29
CA SER A 135 5.28 -17.67 4.56
C SER A 135 5.43 -16.20 4.93
N LYS A 136 6.54 -15.89 5.60
CA LYS A 136 6.90 -14.54 6.03
C LYS A 136 8.26 -14.13 5.49
N THR A 137 8.43 -12.84 5.24
CA THR A 137 9.72 -12.24 4.92
C THR A 137 9.92 -10.93 5.69
N THR A 138 11.18 -10.58 5.93
CA THR A 138 11.55 -9.32 6.59
C THR A 138 11.97 -8.33 5.52
N LEU A 139 11.37 -7.14 5.54
CA LEU A 139 11.73 -6.02 4.66
C LEU A 139 13.04 -5.38 5.11
N CYS A 140 13.10 -4.98 6.39
CA CYS A 140 14.26 -4.31 6.98
C CYS A 140 14.33 -4.55 8.49
N ASP A 141 15.53 -4.41 9.04
CA ASP A 141 15.80 -4.43 10.48
C ASP A 141 16.00 -3.03 11.08
N PHE A 142 16.35 -2.06 10.22
CA PHE A 142 16.59 -0.68 10.60
C PHE A 142 15.94 0.29 9.62
N ILE A 143 15.41 1.38 10.16
CA ILE A 143 15.01 2.56 9.39
C ILE A 143 16.14 3.59 9.51
N ILE A 144 16.51 4.18 8.38
CA ILE A 144 17.56 5.19 8.31
C ILE A 144 16.88 6.55 8.18
N MET A 145 17.20 7.46 9.11
CA MET A 145 16.67 8.81 9.08
C MET A 145 17.29 9.61 7.94
N PRO A 146 16.50 10.17 7.01
CA PRO A 146 17.05 10.94 5.90
C PRO A 146 17.87 12.15 6.38
N SER A 147 18.94 12.46 5.64
CA SER A 147 19.85 13.56 5.99
C SER A 147 19.22 14.96 5.88
N ASP A 148 18.22 15.09 5.00
CA ASP A 148 17.49 16.30 4.65
C ASP A 148 16.20 16.49 5.47
N LEU A 149 15.83 15.49 6.28
CA LEU A 149 14.61 15.52 7.07
C LEU A 149 14.86 16.18 8.43
N PHE A 150 14.31 17.39 8.60
CA PHE A 150 14.33 18.10 9.88
C PHE A 150 13.16 17.69 10.76
N ILE A 151 13.47 16.99 11.86
CA ILE A 151 12.48 16.50 12.83
C ILE A 151 12.62 17.29 14.12
N GLN A 152 11.48 17.68 14.70
CA GLN A 152 11.44 18.45 15.93
C GLN A 152 11.27 17.52 17.13
N SER A 153 12.19 17.59 18.10
CA SER A 153 12.22 16.68 19.26
C SER A 153 11.00 16.75 20.17
N ASN A 154 10.23 17.84 20.11
CA ASN A 154 8.99 18.00 20.87
C ASN A 154 7.73 17.53 20.11
N LYS A 155 7.88 16.89 18.95
CA LYS A 155 6.78 16.40 18.13
C LYS A 155 6.83 14.89 17.93
N LYS A 156 5.66 14.31 17.76
CA LYS A 156 5.48 12.93 17.32
C LYS A 156 5.16 12.91 15.84
N TYR A 157 5.70 11.90 15.18
CA TYR A 157 5.54 11.65 13.76
C TYR A 157 4.94 10.27 13.59
N ILE A 158 4.24 10.06 12.47
CA ILE A 158 3.69 8.75 12.13
C ILE A 158 4.50 8.21 10.97
N VAL A 159 5.04 7.02 11.13
CA VAL A 159 5.63 6.28 10.01
C VAL A 159 4.55 5.38 9.44
N SER A 160 4.43 5.41 8.11
CA SER A 160 3.53 4.57 7.33
C SER A 160 4.36 3.63 6.46
N VAL A 161 4.06 2.35 6.55
CA VAL A 161 4.56 1.33 5.62
C VAL A 161 3.37 0.77 4.87
N VAL A 162 3.35 0.99 3.56
CA VAL A 162 2.31 0.46 2.68
C VAL A 162 2.88 -0.72 1.91
N PHE A 163 2.26 -1.88 2.08
CA PHE A 163 2.51 -3.08 1.29
C PHE A 163 1.45 -3.23 0.23
N GLU A 164 1.85 -3.41 -1.01
CA GLU A 164 0.97 -3.76 -2.12
C GLU A 164 1.33 -5.15 -2.61
N SER A 165 0.31 -5.90 -2.98
CA SER A 165 0.46 -7.31 -3.31
C SER A 165 -0.36 -7.68 -4.52
N LEU A 166 0.18 -8.57 -5.34
CA LEU A 166 -0.50 -9.15 -6.49
C LEU A 166 -0.35 -10.66 -6.46
N ASN A 167 -1.37 -11.37 -6.91
CA ASN A 167 -1.27 -12.82 -7.08
C ASN A 167 -0.23 -13.17 -8.15
N GLY A 168 0.42 -14.33 -7.98
CA GLY A 168 1.37 -14.86 -8.96
C GLY A 168 0.81 -15.03 -10.39
N SER A 169 -0.52 -15.09 -10.55
CA SER A 169 -1.19 -15.16 -11.85
C SER A 169 -1.38 -13.81 -12.56
N GLN A 170 -1.12 -12.69 -11.88
CA GLN A 170 -1.26 -11.35 -12.42
C GLN A 170 0.03 -10.90 -13.12
N ASP A 171 -0.11 -10.04 -14.12
CA ASP A 171 1.04 -9.43 -14.79
C ASP A 171 1.51 -8.18 -14.02
N ALA A 172 2.55 -8.37 -13.19
CA ALA A 172 3.18 -7.28 -12.44
C ALA A 172 3.75 -6.20 -13.36
N THR A 173 4.18 -6.53 -14.58
CA THR A 173 4.72 -5.55 -15.54
C THR A 173 3.62 -4.59 -16.01
N VAL A 174 2.43 -5.11 -16.27
CA VAL A 174 1.30 -4.29 -16.71
C VAL A 174 0.76 -3.42 -15.57
N LEU A 175 0.68 -3.97 -14.35
CA LEU A 175 0.08 -3.29 -13.21
C LEU A 175 1.04 -2.32 -12.51
N TRP A 176 2.31 -2.68 -12.38
CA TRP A 176 3.32 -1.90 -11.66
C TRP A 176 4.38 -1.28 -12.58
N GLY A 177 4.40 -1.61 -13.87
CA GLY A 177 5.45 -1.18 -14.80
C GLY A 177 6.78 -1.90 -14.57
N TYR A 178 6.84 -2.86 -13.64
CA TYR A 178 8.04 -3.62 -13.30
C TYR A 178 7.67 -4.98 -12.74
N ASN A 179 8.37 -6.01 -13.21
CA ASN A 179 8.27 -7.36 -12.67
C ASN A 179 9.58 -7.73 -11.96
N PRO A 180 9.58 -7.89 -10.63
CA PRO A 180 10.79 -8.23 -9.88
C PRO A 180 11.38 -9.61 -10.22
N LEU A 181 10.62 -10.48 -10.90
CA LEU A 181 11.08 -11.78 -11.36
C LEU A 181 11.42 -11.82 -12.86
N GLY A 182 11.08 -10.77 -13.62
CA GLY A 182 11.18 -10.75 -15.09
C GLY A 182 12.58 -10.58 -15.66
N ASN A 183 13.60 -10.37 -14.81
CA ASN A 183 15.00 -10.20 -15.19
C ASN A 183 15.88 -11.43 -14.90
N LYS A 184 15.29 -12.64 -14.80
CA LYS A 184 16.03 -13.91 -14.67
C LYS A 184 15.85 -14.79 -15.90
#